data_AF-A0A376W4S3-F1
#
_entry.id   AF-A0A376W4S3-F1
#
_cell.length_a   1.000
_cell.length_b   1.000
_cell.length_c   1.000
_cell.angle_alpha   90.00
_cell.angle_beta   90.00
_cell.angle_gamma   90.00
#
_symmetry.space_group_name_H-M   'P 1'
#
loop_
_entity.id
_entity.type
_entity.pdbx_description
1 polymer ?
#
loop_
_entity_poly.entity_id
_entity_poly.type
_entity_poly.pdbx_seq_one_letter_code
_entity_poly.pdbx_strand_id
1 'polypeptide(L)'
;MVIYAQDTKRVLMLQRRDDPDFWQSVTGSVEEGETAPQAAMREVKEEVTIDVVAEQLTLIGLSAHGRVLKFFTFTSSLCAGRDA
;
A
#
# COMPACT_ATOMS: atom_id res chain seq x y z
N MET A 1 1.73 4.33 -3.64
CA MET A 1 1.88 4.54 -2.18
C MET A 1 2.99 3.61 -1.70
N VAL A 2 3.34 3.61 -0.41
CA VAL A 2 4.33 2.72 0.20
C VAL A 2 3.70 2.10 1.44
N ILE A 3 3.77 0.79 1.61
CA ILE A 3 3.38 0.13 2.85
C ILE A 3 4.65 -0.18 3.64
N TYR A 4 4.72 0.27 4.89
CA TYR A 4 5.92 0.29 5.71
C TYR A 4 5.69 -0.33 7.09
N ALA A 5 6.48 -1.34 7.43
CA ALA A 5 6.50 -1.92 8.76
C ALA A 5 7.31 -1.02 9.71
N GLN A 6 6.66 -0.40 10.70
CA GLN A 6 7.30 0.58 11.59
C GLN A 6 8.38 -0.02 12.48
N ASP A 7 8.17 -1.23 12.95
CA ASP A 7 9.04 -1.97 13.87
C ASP A 7 10.30 -2.50 13.19
N THR A 8 10.15 -3.07 11.99
CA THR A 8 11.24 -3.71 11.24
C THR A 8 11.86 -2.80 10.18
N LYS A 9 11.29 -1.62 9.95
CA LYS A 9 11.72 -0.65 8.93
C LYS A 9 11.66 -1.20 7.49
N ARG A 10 10.86 -2.24 7.27
CA ARG A 10 10.69 -2.91 5.96
C ARG A 10 9.59 -2.27 5.14
N VAL A 11 9.70 -2.37 3.82
CA VAL A 11 8.69 -1.90 2.86
C VAL A 11 8.11 -3.09 2.12
N LEU A 12 6.78 -3.12 1.94
CA LEU A 12 6.15 -4.10 1.06
C LEU A 12 6.40 -3.71 -0.39
N MET A 13 6.96 -4.66 -1.15
CA MET A 13 7.19 -4.55 -2.58
C MET A 13 6.54 -5.74 -3.28
N LEU A 14 6.00 -5.48 -4.46
CA LEU A 14 5.40 -6.41 -5.39
C LEU A 14 6.32 -6.57 -6.59
N GLN A 15 6.54 -7.81 -6.97
CA GLN A 15 7.26 -8.17 -8.19
C GLN A 15 6.24 -8.37 -9.31
N ARG A 16 6.51 -7.81 -10.48
CA ARG A 16 5.65 -8.03 -11.65
C ARG A 16 5.82 -9.46 -12.16
N ARG A 17 4.71 -10.06 -12.60
CA ARG A 17 4.72 -11.41 -13.21
C ARG A 17 5.36 -11.41 -14.58
N ASP A 18 5.22 -10.32 -15.33
CA ASP A 18 5.72 -10.16 -16.70
C ASP A 18 7.15 -9.60 -16.78
N ASP A 19 7.64 -8.99 -15.69
CA ASP A 19 9.02 -8.51 -15.57
C ASP A 19 9.54 -8.79 -14.14
N PRO A 20 10.25 -9.92 -13.93
CA PRO A 20 10.79 -10.28 -12.62
C PRO A 20 11.83 -9.29 -12.06
N ASP A 21 12.48 -8.49 -12.91
CA ASP A 21 13.45 -7.50 -12.44
C ASP A 21 12.75 -6.21 -11.99
N PHE A 22 11.45 -6.08 -12.27
CA PHE A 22 10.65 -4.93 -11.90
C PHE A 22 9.91 -5.12 -10.57
N TRP A 23 10.31 -4.29 -9.59
CA TRP A 23 9.70 -4.22 -8.27
C TRP A 23 9.06 -2.85 -8.04
N GLN A 24 7.83 -2.86 -7.56
CA GLN A 24 7.09 -1.65 -7.19
C GLN A 24 6.36 -1.85 -5.88
N SER A 25 5.96 -0.77 -5.22
CA SER A 25 4.96 -0.87 -4.13
C SER A 25 3.55 -0.84 -4.73
N VAL A 26 2.52 -0.96 -3.89
CA VAL A 26 1.12 -0.81 -4.32
C VAL A 26 0.94 0.54 -5.01
N THR A 27 0.44 0.49 -6.25
CA THR A 27 0.16 1.68 -7.06
C THR A 27 -1.33 1.87 -7.22
N GLY A 28 -1.75 2.92 -7.91
CA GLY A 28 -3.17 3.23 -8.03
C GLY A 28 -3.46 4.70 -8.29
N SER A 29 -4.44 4.94 -9.13
CA SER A 29 -4.96 6.27 -9.42
C SER A 29 -6.09 6.60 -8.44
N VAL A 30 -6.35 7.90 -8.25
CA VAL A 30 -7.58 8.34 -7.59
C VAL A 30 -8.66 8.42 -8.65
N GLU A 31 -9.73 7.66 -8.48
CA GLU A 31 -10.89 7.65 -9.36
C GLU A 31 -11.85 8.82 -9.04
N GLU A 32 -12.79 9.08 -9.95
CA GLU A 32 -13.79 10.14 -9.75
C GLU A 32 -14.72 9.78 -8.58
N GLY A 33 -14.88 10.72 -7.64
CA GLY A 33 -15.75 10.52 -6.47
C GLY A 33 -15.08 9.87 -5.26
N GLU A 34 -13.80 9.49 -5.33
CA GLU A 34 -13.02 9.03 -4.17
C GLU A 34 -11.96 10.05 -3.72
N THR A 35 -11.64 10.00 -2.43
CA THR A 35 -10.52 10.73 -1.83
C THR A 35 -9.22 9.92 -1.95
N ALA A 36 -8.06 10.58 -1.89
CA ALA A 36 -6.78 9.89 -1.97
C ALA A 36 -6.57 8.76 -0.92
N PRO A 37 -7.07 8.87 0.33
CA PRO A 37 -7.11 7.76 1.28
C PRO A 37 -8.00 6.60 0.85
N GLN A 38 -9.19 6.88 0.32
CA GLN A 38 -10.12 5.85 -0.15
C GLN A 38 -9.51 5.06 -1.30
N ALA A 39 -8.94 5.76 -2.29
CA ALA A 39 -8.18 5.16 -3.38
C ALA A 39 -7.07 4.26 -2.83
N ALA A 40 -6.27 4.76 -1.88
CA ALA A 40 -5.18 4.01 -1.30
C ALA A 40 -5.66 2.74 -0.55
N MET A 41 -6.80 2.79 0.13
CA MET A 41 -7.40 1.62 0.78
C MET A 41 -7.92 0.59 -0.22
N ARG A 42 -8.58 1.05 -1.29
CA ARG A 42 -9.09 0.21 -2.38
C ARG A 42 -7.96 -0.54 -3.08
N GLU A 43 -6.93 0.17 -3.50
CA GLU A 43 -5.79 -0.39 -4.24
C GLU A 43 -4.98 -1.41 -3.40
N VAL A 44 -4.81 -1.16 -2.10
CA VAL A 44 -4.19 -2.15 -1.18
C VAL A 44 -5.03 -3.41 -1.09
N LYS A 45 -6.35 -3.28 -1.06
CA LYS A 45 -7.25 -4.43 -1.05
C LYS A 45 -7.22 -5.19 -2.38
N GLU A 46 -7.17 -4.49 -3.50
CA GLU A 46 -7.16 -5.08 -4.85
C GLU A 46 -5.83 -5.77 -5.19
N GLU A 47 -4.69 -5.14 -4.94
CA GLU A 47 -3.39 -5.68 -5.34
C GLU A 47 -2.83 -6.72 -4.37
N VAL A 48 -3.13 -6.61 -3.06
CA VAL A 48 -2.49 -7.45 -2.03
C VAL A 48 -3.46 -8.09 -1.04
N THR A 49 -4.78 -7.94 -1.25
CA THR A 49 -5.84 -8.57 -0.42
C THR A 49 -5.72 -8.21 1.07
N ILE A 50 -5.14 -7.05 1.38
CA ILE A 50 -5.00 -6.54 2.75
C ILE A 50 -6.12 -5.53 2.99
N ASP A 51 -6.91 -5.75 4.04
CA ASP A 51 -7.91 -4.78 4.48
C ASP A 51 -7.29 -3.81 5.49
N VAL A 52 -7.08 -2.56 5.05
CA VAL A 52 -6.43 -1.51 5.85
C VAL A 52 -7.09 -1.30 7.22
N VAL A 53 -8.41 -1.42 7.30
CA VAL A 53 -9.15 -1.20 8.56
C VAL A 53 -9.02 -2.41 9.48
N ALA A 54 -9.20 -3.62 8.94
CA ALA A 54 -9.07 -4.85 9.73
C ALA A 54 -7.65 -5.03 10.28
N GLU A 55 -6.64 -4.65 9.49
CA GLU A 55 -5.21 -4.76 9.84
C GLU A 55 -4.69 -3.54 10.61
N GLN A 56 -5.56 -2.59 10.98
CA GLN A 56 -5.21 -1.39 11.77
C GLN A 56 -4.05 -0.57 11.15
N LEU A 57 -3.97 -0.53 9.82
CA LEU A 57 -2.95 0.22 9.10
C LEU A 57 -3.18 1.72 9.29
N THR A 58 -2.17 2.43 9.77
CA THR A 58 -2.25 3.89 9.91
C THR A 58 -1.78 4.58 8.64
N LEU A 59 -2.61 5.46 8.07
CA LEU A 59 -2.20 6.30 6.95
C LEU A 59 -1.41 7.51 7.48
N ILE A 60 -0.14 7.63 7.06
CA ILE A 60 0.74 8.74 7.44
C ILE A 60 1.16 9.50 6.17
N GLY A 61 0.80 10.78 6.12
CA GLY A 61 1.23 11.70 5.06
C GLY A 61 0.35 11.68 3.81
N LEU A 62 -0.46 12.74 3.66
CA LEU A 62 -1.13 13.11 2.42
C LEU A 62 -0.62 14.49 2.05
N SER A 63 0.09 14.65 0.92
CA SER A 63 0.34 15.98 0.36
C SER A 63 -0.12 16.05 -1.07
N ALA A 64 -0.95 17.05 -1.34
CA ALA A 64 -1.43 17.41 -2.66
C ALA A 64 -0.39 18.15 -3.52
N HIS A 65 0.84 18.37 -3.01
CA HIS A 65 1.83 19.27 -3.62
C HIS A 65 3.20 18.60 -3.88
N GLY A 66 3.21 17.56 -4.72
CA GLY A 66 4.35 17.31 -5.61
C GLY A 66 5.53 16.46 -5.13
N ARG A 67 5.57 15.94 -3.89
CA ARG A 67 6.48 14.84 -3.46
C ARG A 67 6.13 14.41 -2.03
N VAL A 68 5.10 13.58 -1.87
CA VAL A 68 4.90 12.83 -0.62
C VAL A 68 4.65 11.37 -0.98
N LEU A 69 5.55 10.52 -0.49
CA LEU A 69 5.36 9.08 -0.42
C LEU A 69 4.17 8.85 0.53
N LYS A 70 3.03 8.41 -0.01
CA LYS A 70 1.87 8.02 0.80
C LYS A 70 2.28 6.78 1.60
N PHE A 71 2.35 6.82 2.93
CA PHE A 71 2.74 5.64 3.73
C PHE A 71 1.53 5.02 4.44
N PHE A 72 1.33 3.70 4.30
CA PHE A 72 0.57 2.93 5.27
C PHE A 72 1.54 2.28 6.24
N THR A 73 1.34 2.43 7.54
CA THR A 73 2.22 1.84 8.54
C THR A 73 1.57 0.74 9.36
N PHE A 74 2.34 -0.31 9.67
CA PHE A 74 1.88 -1.45 10.48
C PHE A 74 2.97 -2.04 11.36
N THR A 75 2.57 -2.83 12.34
CA THR A 75 3.44 -3.75 13.11
C THR A 75 3.54 -5.07 12.35
N SER A 76 4.74 -5.63 12.19
CA SER A 76 5.13 -6.67 11.21
C SER A 76 4.33 -7.99 11.12
N SER A 77 3.24 -8.16 11.85
CA SER A 77 2.34 -9.33 11.83
C SER A 77 1.39 -9.39 10.63
N LEU A 78 1.57 -8.58 9.58
CA LEU A 78 0.72 -8.61 8.39
C LEU A 78 0.93 -9.93 7.64
N CYS A 79 -0.05 -10.83 7.73
CA CYS A 79 -0.11 -12.04 6.93
C CYS A 79 -0.57 -11.66 5.51
N ALA A 80 0.36 -11.26 4.64
CA ALA A 80 0.05 -11.13 3.21
C ALA A 80 -0.32 -12.53 2.67
N GLY A 81 -1.60 -12.70 2.30
CA GLY A 81 -2.15 -13.93 1.75
C GLY A 81 -1.39 -14.34 0.49
N ARG A 82 -0.61 -15.40 0.60
CA ARG A 82 0.00 -16.10 -0.53
C ARG A 82 -1.08 -17.02 -1.10
N ASP A 83 -1.92 -16.53 -2.01
CA ASP A 83 -2.72 -17.33 -2.95
C ASP A 83 -3.44 -16.42 -3.98
N ALA A 84 -2.77 -16.13 -5.10
CA ALA A 84 -3.36 -15.69 -6.38
C ALA A 84 -2.36 -15.93 -7.51
#